data_AF-A0A9X7E513-F1
#
_entry.id   AF-A0A9X7E513-F1
#
_cell.length_a   1.000
_cell.length_b   1.000
_cell.length_c   1.000
_cell.angle_alpha   90.00
_cell.angle_beta   90.00
_cell.angle_gamma   90.00
#
_symmetry.space_group_name_H-M   'P 1'
#
loop_
_entity.id
_entity.type
_entity.pdbx_description
1 polymer ?
#
loop_
_entity_poly.entity_id
_entity_poly.type
_entity_poly.pdbx_seq_one_letter_code
_entity_poly.pdbx_strand_id
1 'polypeptide(L)'
;DIYLYQLLKHLHTGKTARVIEINGGDGKILTEDEEIFPLSTYKEHDYSFEPFNKKAVITKRGYLSFSFKKPQLFNSITYNLINLFYKELGVTNMRLSNSSDTIRLEIKPFVLQVDPLQFQEEIKYLHSHMKSGTILPHVEGIYFKSNVEPLTFHVDHQFKQKVVQMAAGAGMGQEEFLLQAVKSYIRNLEKH
;
A
#
# COMPACT_ATOMS: atom_id res chain seq x y z
N ASP A 1 2.16 -11.54 -13.90
CA ASP A 1 3.24 -10.55 -13.67
C ASP A 1 3.98 -10.88 -12.39
N ILE A 2 5.26 -10.49 -12.34
CA ILE A 2 6.09 -10.58 -11.15
C ILE A 2 6.12 -9.20 -10.48
N TYR A 3 6.03 -9.16 -9.15
CA TYR A 3 6.01 -7.93 -8.37
C TYR A 3 7.22 -7.78 -7.47
N LEU A 4 7.53 -6.54 -7.11
CA LEU A 4 8.67 -6.22 -6.24
C LEU A 4 8.48 -6.90 -4.88
N TYR A 5 9.54 -7.51 -4.36
CA TYR A 5 9.59 -8.31 -3.14
C TYR A 5 8.78 -9.62 -3.14
N GLN A 6 8.22 -10.02 -4.28
CA GLN A 6 7.60 -11.33 -4.43
C GLN A 6 8.63 -12.45 -4.23
N LEU A 7 8.19 -13.52 -3.55
CA LEU A 7 8.99 -14.73 -3.36
C LEU A 7 8.92 -15.65 -4.58
N LEU A 8 10.06 -16.24 -4.89
CA LEU A 8 10.24 -17.36 -5.79
C LEU A 8 10.69 -18.57 -4.99
N LYS A 9 10.40 -19.76 -5.50
CA LYS A 9 10.78 -21.03 -4.92
C LYS A 9 11.54 -21.88 -5.93
N HIS A 10 12.69 -22.38 -5.52
CA HIS A 10 13.50 -23.30 -6.29
C HIS A 10 12.76 -24.65 -6.40
N LEU A 11 12.66 -25.19 -7.61
CA LEU A 11 11.83 -26.36 -7.92
C LEU A 11 12.30 -27.63 -7.21
N HIS A 12 13.62 -27.83 -7.11
CA HIS A 12 14.20 -29.06 -6.55
C HIS A 12 14.52 -28.98 -5.05
N THR A 13 15.04 -27.86 -4.57
CA THR A 13 15.55 -27.72 -3.19
C THR A 13 14.52 -27.09 -2.25
N GLY A 14 13.51 -26.40 -2.78
CA GLY A 14 12.56 -25.64 -1.99
C GLY A 14 13.12 -24.33 -1.43
N LYS A 15 14.39 -24.01 -1.69
CA LYS A 15 15.02 -22.74 -1.34
C LYS A 15 14.26 -21.57 -1.92
N THR A 16 14.29 -20.45 -1.22
CA THR A 16 13.56 -19.25 -1.61
C THR A 16 14.48 -18.17 -2.19
N ALA A 17 13.92 -17.38 -3.08
CA ALA A 17 14.53 -16.17 -3.59
C ALA A 17 13.51 -15.05 -3.65
N ARG A 18 13.95 -13.80 -3.71
CA ARG A 18 13.08 -12.63 -3.68
C ARG A 18 13.46 -11.62 -4.75
N VAL A 19 12.45 -11.07 -5.40
CA VAL A 19 12.64 -9.93 -6.32
C VAL A 19 13.00 -8.68 -5.51
N ILE A 20 14.19 -8.12 -5.69
CA ILE A 20 14.65 -6.94 -4.91
C ILE A 20 14.64 -5.63 -5.71
N GLU A 21 14.49 -5.74 -7.03
CA GLU A 21 14.51 -4.62 -7.98
C GLU A 21 13.66 -4.98 -9.21
N ILE A 22 12.85 -4.03 -9.70
CA ILE A 22 12.14 -4.12 -10.97
C ILE A 22 12.28 -2.77 -11.66
N ASN A 23 12.87 -2.78 -12.85
CA ASN A 23 13.07 -1.63 -13.71
C ASN A 23 12.36 -1.91 -15.05
N GLY A 24 12.18 -0.88 -15.88
CA GLY A 24 11.45 -1.02 -17.16
C GLY A 24 12.06 -1.99 -18.19
N GLY A 25 13.28 -2.49 -17.96
CA GLY A 25 13.97 -3.44 -18.84
C GLY A 25 14.31 -4.81 -18.24
N ASP A 26 14.45 -4.92 -16.91
CA ASP A 26 14.72 -6.17 -16.19
C ASP A 26 14.57 -5.91 -14.67
N GLY A 27 15.00 -6.85 -13.81
CA GLY A 27 15.08 -6.70 -12.37
C GLY A 27 16.23 -7.50 -11.76
N LYS A 28 16.22 -7.63 -10.44
CA LYS A 28 17.18 -8.46 -9.69
C LYS A 28 16.46 -9.36 -8.72
N ILE A 29 16.98 -10.57 -8.56
CA ILE A 29 16.60 -11.54 -7.54
C ILE A 29 17.75 -11.67 -6.54
N LEU A 30 17.41 -11.81 -5.27
CA LEU A 30 18.29 -12.20 -4.17
C LEU A 30 17.86 -13.58 -3.67
N THR A 31 18.77 -14.55 -3.57
CA THR A 31 18.49 -15.85 -2.94
C THR A 31 18.62 -15.77 -1.42
N GLU A 32 18.08 -16.75 -0.70
CA GLU A 32 18.32 -16.91 0.73
C GLU A 32 19.79 -17.16 1.09
N ASP A 33 20.60 -17.62 0.12
CA ASP A 33 22.05 -17.79 0.24
C ASP A 33 22.84 -16.51 -0.16
N GLU A 34 22.17 -15.36 -0.25
CA GLU A 34 22.74 -14.05 -0.59
C GLU A 34 23.28 -13.88 -2.02
N GLU A 35 22.95 -14.79 -2.94
CA GLU A 35 23.31 -14.66 -4.35
C GLU A 35 22.36 -13.70 -5.08
N ILE A 36 22.91 -12.86 -5.97
CA ILE A 36 22.13 -11.92 -6.78
C ILE A 36 22.28 -12.26 -8.25
N PHE A 37 21.15 -12.39 -8.94
CA PHE A 37 21.12 -12.59 -10.40
C PHE A 37 19.96 -11.83 -11.06
N PRO A 38 20.01 -11.64 -12.40
CA PRO A 38 18.97 -10.91 -13.13
C PRO A 38 17.59 -11.58 -13.02
N LEU A 39 16.52 -10.78 -12.91
CA LEU A 39 15.16 -11.32 -12.83
C LEU A 39 14.81 -12.13 -14.07
N SER A 40 15.28 -11.73 -15.26
CA SER A 40 15.05 -12.43 -16.53
C SER A 40 15.53 -13.90 -16.55
N THR A 41 16.57 -14.25 -15.79
CA THR A 41 17.18 -15.60 -15.82
C THR A 41 16.58 -16.56 -14.80
N TYR A 42 15.58 -16.17 -14.02
CA TYR A 42 15.06 -16.98 -12.89
C TYR A 42 14.66 -18.42 -13.25
N LYS A 43 14.14 -18.64 -14.47
CA LYS A 43 13.78 -19.98 -14.95
C LYS A 43 15.01 -20.85 -15.24
N GLU A 44 16.10 -20.24 -15.69
CA GLU A 44 17.38 -20.92 -15.95
C GLU A 44 18.04 -21.37 -14.64
N HIS A 45 17.72 -20.70 -13.53
CA HIS A 45 18.12 -21.05 -12.17
C HIS A 45 17.10 -21.96 -11.45
N ASP A 46 16.18 -22.61 -12.18
CA ASP A 46 15.16 -23.51 -11.63
C ASP A 46 14.24 -22.88 -10.57
N TYR A 47 14.02 -21.56 -10.63
CA TYR A 47 13.05 -20.87 -9.80
C TYR A 47 11.69 -20.75 -10.49
N SER A 48 10.65 -20.82 -9.68
CA SER A 48 9.27 -20.57 -10.07
C SER A 48 8.60 -19.62 -9.08
N PHE A 49 7.48 -19.00 -9.46
CA PHE A 49 6.66 -18.22 -8.56
C PHE A 49 5.19 -18.58 -8.73
N GLU A 50 4.43 -18.40 -7.66
CA GLU A 50 2.97 -18.45 -7.71
C GLU A 50 2.43 -17.05 -8.00
N PRO A 51 1.66 -16.86 -9.09
CA PRO A 51 1.00 -15.59 -9.34
C PRO A 51 0.01 -15.23 -8.22
N PHE A 52 -0.04 -13.96 -7.84
CA PHE A 52 -1.04 -13.52 -6.87
C PHE A 52 -2.45 -13.56 -7.47
N ASN A 53 -3.39 -14.10 -6.70
CA ASN A 53 -4.80 -14.11 -7.06
C ASN A 53 -5.35 -12.67 -7.12
N LYS A 54 -6.15 -12.39 -8.14
CA LYS A 54 -6.83 -11.09 -8.25
C LYS A 54 -7.84 -10.95 -7.12
N LYS A 55 -7.77 -9.83 -6.40
CA LYS A 55 -8.73 -9.42 -5.37
C LYS A 55 -9.65 -8.34 -5.93
N ALA A 56 -10.86 -8.22 -5.36
CA ALA A 56 -11.80 -7.16 -5.74
C ALA A 56 -11.19 -5.78 -5.46
N VAL A 57 -11.41 -4.83 -6.36
CA VAL A 57 -10.91 -3.46 -6.20
C VAL A 57 -11.65 -2.76 -5.06
N ILE A 58 -10.90 -2.21 -4.11
CA ILE A 58 -11.45 -1.48 -2.98
C ILE A 58 -11.65 -0.02 -3.36
N THR A 59 -12.91 0.39 -3.47
CA THR A 59 -13.31 1.77 -3.82
C THR A 59 -13.28 2.73 -2.63
N LYS A 60 -13.12 2.23 -1.40
CA LYS A 60 -13.01 3.06 -0.19
C LYS A 60 -11.86 4.06 -0.33
N ARG A 61 -12.13 5.31 0.07
CA ARG A 61 -11.19 6.44 -0.09
C ARG A 61 -10.05 6.40 0.93
N GLY A 62 -8.95 7.05 0.53
CA GLY A 62 -7.73 7.11 1.31
C GLY A 62 -6.90 5.83 1.24
N TYR A 63 -5.74 5.91 1.87
CA TYR A 63 -4.79 4.83 2.06
C TYR A 63 -4.27 4.90 3.48
N LEU A 64 -3.84 3.76 4.00
CA LEU A 64 -2.86 3.73 5.07
C LEU A 64 -1.49 3.73 4.45
N SER A 65 -0.52 4.38 5.08
CA SER A 65 0.84 4.43 4.58
C SER A 65 1.85 4.04 5.65
N PHE A 66 2.86 3.30 5.23
CA PHE A 66 3.95 2.81 6.06
C PHE A 66 5.28 3.16 5.40
N SER A 67 6.30 3.38 6.22
CA SER A 67 7.66 3.63 5.78
C SER A 67 8.62 2.77 6.59
N PHE A 68 9.26 1.82 5.92
CA PHE A 68 10.20 0.89 6.52
C PHE A 68 11.61 1.21 6.06
N LYS A 69 12.62 1.07 6.93
CA LYS A 69 14.01 0.98 6.46
C LYS A 69 14.17 -0.32 5.67
N LYS A 70 14.95 -0.29 4.59
CA LYS A 70 15.23 -1.48 3.77
C LYS A 70 15.91 -2.54 4.64
N PRO A 71 15.29 -3.70 4.84
CA PRO A 71 15.86 -4.75 5.67
C PRO A 71 17.13 -5.33 5.06
N GLN A 72 18.09 -5.70 5.91
CA GLN A 72 19.27 -6.47 5.49
C GLN A 72 18.96 -7.97 5.46
N LEU A 73 18.14 -8.44 6.41
CA LEU A 73 17.80 -9.86 6.54
C LEU A 73 16.76 -10.29 5.50
N PHE A 74 17.02 -11.43 4.88
CA PHE A 74 16.10 -12.05 3.92
C PHE A 74 14.72 -12.35 4.56
N ASN A 75 14.66 -12.84 5.79
CA ASN A 75 13.39 -13.18 6.45
C ASN A 75 12.82 -12.08 7.34
N SER A 76 13.04 -10.81 6.99
CA SER A 76 12.53 -9.68 7.79
C SER A 76 11.01 -9.59 7.83
N ILE A 77 10.48 -9.09 8.96
CA ILE A 77 9.04 -8.82 9.15
C ILE A 77 8.46 -7.95 8.02
N THR A 78 9.21 -6.95 7.55
CA THR A 78 8.80 -6.08 6.44
C THR A 78 8.47 -6.87 5.17
N TYR A 79 9.33 -7.80 4.78
CA TYR A 79 9.10 -8.59 3.57
C TYR A 79 7.95 -9.58 3.74
N ASN A 80 7.82 -10.17 4.93
CA ASN A 80 6.71 -11.07 5.25
C ASN A 80 5.37 -10.33 5.19
N LEU A 81 5.30 -9.11 5.74
CA LEU A 81 4.14 -8.23 5.66
C LEU A 81 3.77 -7.87 4.23
N ILE A 82 4.76 -7.52 3.40
CA ILE A 82 4.51 -7.18 1.98
C ILE A 82 3.91 -8.38 1.24
N ASN A 83 4.47 -9.58 1.43
CA ASN A 83 3.93 -10.80 0.84
C ASN A 83 2.51 -11.12 1.34
N LEU A 84 2.26 -10.94 2.64
CA LEU A 84 0.93 -11.11 3.21
C LEU A 84 -0.07 -10.15 2.58
N PHE A 85 0.27 -8.87 2.42
CA PHE A 85 -0.62 -7.92 1.77
C PHE A 85 -0.84 -8.22 0.29
N TYR A 86 0.18 -8.66 -0.45
CA TYR A 86 -0.04 -9.14 -1.81
C TYR A 86 -1.03 -10.30 -1.87
N LYS A 87 -0.93 -11.25 -0.93
CA LYS A 87 -1.81 -12.42 -0.85
C LYS A 87 -3.24 -12.06 -0.43
N GLU A 88 -3.40 -11.26 0.61
CA GLU A 88 -4.70 -11.00 1.24
C GLU A 88 -5.44 -9.80 0.61
N LEU A 89 -4.72 -8.70 0.40
CA LEU A 89 -5.27 -7.44 -0.12
C LEU A 89 -5.24 -7.38 -1.64
N GLY A 90 -4.22 -7.98 -2.26
CA GLY A 90 -4.03 -8.01 -3.71
C GLY A 90 -3.32 -6.78 -4.25
N VAL A 91 -2.60 -6.99 -5.34
CA VAL A 91 -1.72 -6.01 -6.00
C VAL A 91 -2.44 -4.69 -6.31
N THR A 92 -3.68 -4.73 -6.81
CA THR A 92 -4.44 -3.55 -7.24
C THR A 92 -4.83 -2.61 -6.08
N ASN A 93 -4.81 -3.13 -4.85
CA ASN A 93 -5.24 -2.43 -3.65
C ASN A 93 -4.07 -1.92 -2.81
N MET A 94 -2.84 -2.08 -3.30
CA MET A 94 -1.63 -1.59 -2.65
C MET A 94 -0.71 -0.88 -3.65
N ARG A 95 0.15 -0.02 -3.13
CA ARG A 95 1.22 0.65 -3.88
C ARG A 95 2.49 0.48 -3.12
N LEU A 96 3.51 0.01 -3.81
CA LEU A 96 4.81 -0.25 -3.25
C LEU A 96 5.83 0.54 -4.05
N SER A 97 6.63 1.34 -3.36
CA SER A 97 7.78 2.04 -3.95
C SER A 97 8.97 1.91 -3.02
N ASN A 98 10.17 1.91 -3.59
CA ASN A 98 11.41 1.86 -2.84
C ASN A 98 12.33 3.02 -3.25
N SER A 99 13.11 3.49 -2.29
CA SER A 99 14.31 4.31 -2.50
C SER A 99 15.55 3.46 -2.17
N SER A 100 16.72 4.09 -2.15
CA SER A 100 17.97 3.44 -1.76
C SER A 100 17.90 2.78 -0.37
N ASP A 101 17.23 3.41 0.59
CA ASP A 101 17.24 3.03 2.00
C ASP A 101 15.85 2.74 2.60
N THR A 102 14.77 3.03 1.88
CA THR A 102 13.41 3.04 2.42
C THR A 102 12.44 2.30 1.51
N ILE A 103 11.52 1.55 2.09
CA ILE A 103 10.36 0.96 1.42
C ILE A 103 9.11 1.73 1.88
N ARG A 104 8.37 2.28 0.92
CA ARG A 104 7.09 2.93 1.14
C ARG A 104 5.97 2.02 0.65
N LEU A 105 5.03 1.76 1.55
CA LEU A 105 3.88 0.93 1.29
C LEU A 105 2.61 1.73 1.57
N GLU A 106 1.74 1.85 0.57
CA GLU A 106 0.37 2.34 0.74
C GLU A 106 -0.61 1.18 0.53
N ILE A 107 -1.60 1.05 1.39
CA ILE A 107 -2.64 0.01 1.29
C ILE A 107 -4.03 0.61 1.41
N LYS A 108 -4.97 0.04 0.67
CA LYS A 108 -6.39 0.36 0.82
C LYS A 108 -6.92 -0.10 2.18
N PRO A 109 -7.91 0.60 2.76
CA PRO A 109 -8.55 0.14 3.99
C PRO A 109 -9.22 -1.22 3.79
N PHE A 110 -8.92 -2.19 4.66
CA PHE A 110 -9.44 -3.55 4.58
C PHE A 110 -9.37 -4.26 5.94
N VAL A 111 -10.06 -5.39 6.07
CA VAL A 111 -9.93 -6.29 7.22
C VAL A 111 -8.97 -7.40 6.84
N LEU A 112 -7.88 -7.55 7.60
CA LEU A 112 -6.97 -8.67 7.50
C LEU A 112 -7.47 -9.81 8.40
N GLN A 113 -7.79 -10.93 7.79
CA GLN A 113 -8.28 -12.12 8.47
C GLN A 113 -7.12 -12.96 9.03
N VAL A 114 -6.64 -12.58 10.21
CA VAL A 114 -5.58 -13.27 10.96
C VAL A 114 -5.98 -13.37 12.42
N ASP A 115 -5.43 -14.34 13.14
CA ASP A 115 -5.53 -14.39 14.60
C ASP A 115 -4.70 -13.24 15.21
N PRO A 116 -5.32 -12.25 15.86
CA PRO A 116 -4.59 -11.11 16.42
C PRO A 116 -3.56 -11.53 17.48
N LEU A 117 -3.75 -12.65 18.17
CA LEU A 117 -2.81 -13.12 19.20
C LEU A 117 -1.51 -13.64 18.59
N GLN A 118 -1.58 -14.28 17.43
CA GLN A 118 -0.40 -14.78 16.71
C GLN A 118 0.30 -13.67 15.91
N PHE A 119 -0.39 -12.56 15.63
CA PHE A 119 0.10 -11.47 14.78
C PHE A 119 0.58 -10.24 15.57
N GLN A 120 0.87 -10.40 16.86
CA GLN A 120 1.20 -9.27 17.75
C GLN A 120 2.51 -8.56 17.36
N GLU A 121 3.53 -9.31 16.93
CA GLU A 121 4.81 -8.72 16.55
C GLU A 121 4.67 -7.86 15.29
N GLU A 122 3.94 -8.36 14.30
CA GLU A 122 3.62 -7.65 13.08
C GLU A 122 2.76 -6.42 13.33
N ILE A 123 1.75 -6.51 14.20
CA ILE A 123 0.93 -5.35 14.59
C ILE A 123 1.81 -4.26 15.21
N LYS A 124 2.64 -4.64 16.20
CA LYS A 124 3.56 -3.70 16.86
C LYS A 124 4.52 -3.07 15.86
N TYR A 125 5.05 -3.88 14.95
CA TYR A 125 5.95 -3.42 13.88
C TYR A 125 5.26 -2.46 12.92
N LEU A 126 4.03 -2.75 12.49
CA LEU A 126 3.24 -1.88 11.63
C LEU A 126 2.95 -0.55 12.33
N HIS A 127 2.57 -0.56 13.61
CA HIS A 127 2.34 0.66 14.39
C HIS A 127 3.57 1.57 14.44
N SER A 128 4.78 1.03 14.66
CA SER A 128 6.00 1.85 14.75
C SER A 128 6.43 2.45 13.40
N HIS A 129 5.94 1.92 12.28
CA HIS A 129 6.32 2.36 10.92
C HIS A 129 5.19 3.07 10.17
N MET A 130 4.01 3.20 10.78
CA MET A 130 2.85 3.87 10.20
C MET A 130 3.09 5.37 10.06
N LYS A 131 2.71 5.94 8.92
CA LYS A 131 2.75 7.38 8.62
C LYS A 131 1.36 7.99 8.52
N SER A 132 0.38 7.21 8.09
CA SER A 132 -1.03 7.62 8.06
C SER A 132 -1.94 6.38 8.13
N GLY A 133 -3.10 6.55 8.76
CA GLY A 133 -4.06 5.48 9.02
C GLY A 133 -4.17 5.13 10.50
N THR A 134 -5.00 4.14 10.79
CA THR A 134 -5.23 3.55 12.11
C THR A 134 -5.40 2.05 11.97
N ILE A 135 -4.83 1.28 12.90
CA ILE A 135 -5.01 -0.18 13.01
C ILE A 135 -5.91 -0.43 14.22
N LEU A 136 -7.01 -1.16 14.01
CA LEU A 136 -8.05 -1.38 15.01
C LEU A 136 -8.35 -2.88 15.12
N PRO A 137 -8.75 -3.38 16.31
CA PRO A 137 -9.26 -4.74 16.43
C PRO A 137 -10.57 -4.91 15.63
N HIS A 138 -10.78 -6.09 15.07
CA HIS A 138 -12.00 -6.46 14.34
C HIS A 138 -12.43 -7.88 14.71
N VAL A 139 -13.73 -8.18 14.64
CA VAL A 139 -14.27 -9.50 14.99
C VAL A 139 -13.69 -10.64 14.15
N GLU A 140 -13.28 -10.35 12.92
CA GLU A 140 -12.64 -11.30 11.99
C GLU A 140 -11.11 -11.14 11.90
N GLY A 141 -10.49 -10.31 12.75
CA GLY A 141 -9.05 -10.08 12.73
C GLY A 141 -8.67 -8.63 12.99
N ILE A 142 -8.05 -7.97 12.02
CA ILE A 142 -7.48 -6.62 12.20
C ILE A 142 -8.02 -5.69 11.12
N TYR A 143 -8.59 -4.56 11.54
CA TYR A 143 -9.09 -3.54 10.62
C TYR A 143 -8.06 -2.44 10.38
N PHE A 144 -7.68 -2.28 9.12
CA PHE A 144 -6.86 -1.16 8.64
C PHE A 144 -7.78 -0.03 8.14
N LYS A 145 -7.86 1.07 8.89
CA LYS A 145 -8.68 2.26 8.59
C LYS A 145 -7.80 3.40 8.04
N SER A 146 -8.20 4.04 6.94
CA SER A 146 -7.56 5.30 6.51
C SER A 146 -8.06 6.47 7.38
N ASN A 147 -7.27 7.53 7.45
CA ASN A 147 -7.65 8.77 8.15
C ASN A 147 -8.47 9.72 7.25
N VAL A 148 -9.05 9.21 6.15
CA VAL A 148 -9.91 9.99 5.26
C VAL A 148 -11.36 9.74 5.62
N GLU A 149 -12.06 10.79 5.99
CA GLU A 149 -13.48 10.75 6.37
C GLU A 149 -14.29 11.69 5.47
N PRO A 150 -15.53 11.30 5.08
CA PRO A 150 -16.39 12.17 4.31
C PRO A 150 -16.91 13.32 5.18
N LEU A 151 -16.92 14.53 4.62
CA LEU A 151 -17.59 15.70 5.20
C LEU A 151 -18.81 16.02 4.35
N THR A 152 -20.02 15.81 4.89
CA THR A 152 -21.29 16.01 4.17
C THR A 152 -22.07 17.18 4.76
N PHE A 153 -22.73 17.95 3.90
CA PHE A 153 -23.61 19.05 4.28
C PHE A 153 -24.68 19.25 3.19
N HIS A 154 -25.80 19.86 3.58
CA HIS A 154 -26.93 20.10 2.70
C HIS A 154 -26.97 21.56 2.27
N VAL A 155 -27.27 21.79 1.00
CA VAL A 155 -27.40 23.12 0.39
C VAL A 155 -28.58 23.11 -0.58
N ASP A 156 -29.15 24.29 -0.85
CA ASP A 156 -30.18 24.42 -1.86
C ASP A 156 -29.63 24.18 -3.28
N HIS A 157 -30.55 23.97 -4.22
CA HIS A 157 -30.21 23.68 -5.61
C HIS A 157 -29.41 24.82 -6.28
N GLN A 158 -29.75 26.08 -6.00
CA GLN A 158 -29.10 27.24 -6.61
C GLN A 158 -27.64 27.35 -6.17
N PHE A 159 -27.38 27.16 -4.87
CA PHE A 159 -26.04 27.11 -4.33
C PHE A 159 -25.22 25.97 -4.92
N LYS A 160 -25.81 24.76 -5.00
CA LYS A 160 -25.15 23.60 -5.61
C LYS A 160 -24.74 23.90 -7.05
N GLN A 161 -25.64 24.43 -7.88
CA GLN A 161 -25.34 24.79 -9.27
C GLN A 161 -24.21 25.80 -9.39
N LYS A 162 -24.17 26.79 -8.50
CA LYS A 162 -23.08 27.77 -8.46
C LYS A 162 -21.73 27.10 -8.17
N VAL A 163 -21.67 26.18 -7.21
CA VAL A 163 -20.45 25.40 -6.93
C VAL A 163 -20.01 24.59 -8.15
N VAL A 164 -20.94 23.93 -8.86
CA VAL A 164 -20.62 23.17 -10.08
C VAL A 164 -19.98 24.06 -11.14
N GLN A 165 -20.57 25.23 -11.39
CA GLN A 165 -20.05 26.19 -12.37
C GLN A 165 -18.67 26.72 -11.96
N MET A 166 -18.47 27.06 -10.69
CA MET A 166 -17.19 27.56 -10.19
C MET A 166 -16.09 26.49 -10.27
N ALA A 167 -16.40 25.24 -9.90
CA ALA A 167 -15.46 24.13 -10.01
C ALA A 167 -15.06 23.87 -11.48
N ALA A 168 -16.04 23.88 -12.39
CA ALA A 168 -15.79 23.74 -13.82
C ALA A 168 -14.94 24.89 -14.37
N GLY A 169 -15.24 26.13 -13.98
CA GLY A 169 -14.46 27.32 -14.35
C GLY A 169 -13.01 27.28 -13.84
N ALA A 170 -12.76 26.55 -12.74
CA ALA A 170 -11.43 26.31 -12.19
C ALA A 170 -10.74 25.05 -12.75
N GLY A 171 -11.39 24.27 -13.61
CA GLY A 171 -10.86 23.01 -14.12
C GLY A 171 -10.75 21.90 -13.05
N MET A 172 -11.55 21.98 -11.99
CA MET A 172 -11.49 21.08 -10.83
C MET A 172 -12.77 20.25 -10.67
N GLY A 173 -12.65 19.11 -9.98
CA GLY A 173 -13.82 18.41 -9.46
C GLY A 173 -14.49 19.20 -8.34
N GLN A 174 -15.81 19.04 -8.16
CA GLN A 174 -16.58 19.77 -7.13
C GLN A 174 -16.01 19.60 -5.72
N GLU A 175 -15.63 18.37 -5.36
CA GLU A 175 -15.05 18.07 -4.03
C GLU A 175 -13.68 18.72 -3.84
N GLU A 176 -12.83 18.69 -4.86
CA GLU A 176 -11.51 19.33 -4.81
C GLU A 176 -11.64 20.84 -4.67
N PHE A 177 -12.53 21.44 -5.47
CA PHE A 177 -12.83 22.86 -5.40
C PHE A 177 -13.30 23.27 -4.00
N LEU A 178 -14.28 22.55 -3.43
CA LEU A 178 -14.79 22.83 -2.08
C LEU A 178 -13.71 22.66 -1.01
N LEU A 179 -12.89 21.61 -1.11
CA LEU A 179 -11.79 21.39 -0.18
C LEU A 179 -10.77 22.55 -0.22
N GLN A 180 -10.43 23.03 -1.41
CA GLN A 180 -9.52 24.17 -1.56
C GLN A 180 -10.14 25.47 -1.02
N ALA A 181 -11.42 25.71 -1.30
CA ALA A 181 -12.15 26.89 -0.81
C ALA A 181 -12.14 26.94 0.73
N VAL A 182 -12.49 25.82 1.38
CA VAL A 182 -12.50 25.70 2.85
C VAL A 182 -11.09 25.85 3.43
N LYS A 183 -10.08 25.20 2.86
CA LYS A 183 -8.68 25.34 3.29
C LYS A 183 -8.16 26.77 3.13
N SER A 184 -8.56 27.47 2.08
CA SER A 184 -8.18 28.87 1.85
C SER A 184 -8.79 29.76 2.92
N TYR A 185 -10.09 29.57 3.20
CA TYR A 185 -10.81 30.31 4.22
C TYR A 185 -10.20 30.13 5.62
N ILE A 186 -9.92 28.89 6.04
CA ILE A 186 -9.28 28.60 7.34
C ILE A 186 -7.91 29.26 7.46
N ARG A 187 -7.05 29.13 6.44
CA ARG A 187 -5.71 29.75 6.44
C ARG A 187 -5.74 31.28 6.54
N ASN A 188 -6.81 31.92 6.04
CA ASN A 188 -6.98 33.36 6.15
C ASN A 188 -7.42 33.76 7.56
N LEU A 189 -8.23 32.95 8.24
CA LEU A 189 -8.62 33.19 9.63
C LEU A 189 -7.45 33.02 10.59
N GLU A 190 -6.58 32.02 10.39
CA GLU A 190 -5.42 31.77 11.27
C GLU A 190 -4.31 32.83 11.16
N LYS A 191 -4.37 33.71 10.15
CA LYS A 191 -3.43 34.83 9.97
C LYS A 191 -3.88 36.11 10.67
N HIS A 192 -5.09 36.13 11.22
CA HIS A 192 -5.69 37.25 11.94
C HIS A 192 -5.88 36.88 13.42
#